data_AF-A0A9W8D889-F1
#
_entry.id   AF-A0A9W8D889-F1
#
_cell.length_a   1.000
_cell.length_b   1.000
_cell.length_c   1.000
_cell.angle_alpha   90.00
_cell.angle_beta   90.00
_cell.angle_gamma   90.00
#
_symmetry.space_group_name_H-M   'P 1'
#
loop_
_entity.id
_entity.type
_entity.pdbx_description
1 polymer ?
#
loop_
_entity_poly.entity_id
_entity_poly.type
_entity_poly.pdbx_seq_one_letter_code
_entity_poly.pdbx_strand_id
1 'polypeptide(L)'
;MDANPREIITFIIENVSGFSPTDLQPSFEQSGIASYAFAPEFAPESSHSGYKWPTLNELIAQNTRLVVFMDDKADVTLVPYILPEWEYVVEIPYANVNPVTEFPCNQDRPYDGVPRDLVVMNHFVYNRATLAGKNIDTPISAKQVEEHAYNSLDSLDKHWQTCRSVWGNRVLNFVTLDFYNIGDGGIFKLVDQINGVST
;
A
#
# COMPACT_ATOMS: atom_id res chain seq x y z
N MET A 1 -12.75 11.06 11.92
CA MET A 1 -11.91 10.20 12.79
C MET A 1 -12.34 10.29 14.26
N ASP A 2 -13.08 11.33 14.64
CA ASP A 2 -13.57 11.59 16.00
C ASP A 2 -14.52 10.51 16.51
N ALA A 3 -15.44 10.05 15.66
CA ALA A 3 -16.39 8.98 16.00
C ALA A 3 -15.74 7.59 16.12
N ASN A 4 -14.51 7.42 15.59
CA ASN A 4 -13.79 6.15 15.56
C ASN A 4 -12.37 6.36 16.12
N PRO A 5 -12.22 6.57 17.45
CA PRO A 5 -10.97 7.06 18.05
C PRO A 5 -9.84 6.03 18.06
N ARG A 6 -10.12 4.76 17.74
CA ARG A 6 -9.15 3.67 17.69
C ARG A 6 -8.76 3.26 16.28
N GLU A 7 -9.36 3.86 15.26
CA GLU A 7 -9.03 3.57 13.87
C GLU A 7 -7.81 4.39 13.42
N ILE A 8 -7.00 3.79 12.56
CA ILE A 8 -5.88 4.44 11.87
C ILE A 8 -6.20 4.44 10.38
N ILE A 9 -5.94 5.57 9.74
CA ILE A 9 -6.13 5.76 8.30
C ILE A 9 -4.76 6.03 7.69
N THR A 10 -4.46 5.35 6.58
CA THR A 10 -3.29 5.66 5.76
C THR A 10 -3.77 6.19 4.41
N PHE A 11 -3.19 7.32 3.98
CA PHE A 11 -3.29 7.79 2.61
C PHE A 11 -1.99 7.48 1.88
N ILE A 12 -2.11 6.89 0.70
CA ILE A 12 -1.03 6.75 -0.28
C ILE A 12 -1.47 7.56 -1.49
N ILE A 13 -0.76 8.66 -1.77
CA ILE A 13 -1.13 9.64 -2.79
C ILE A 13 -0.25 9.42 -4.02
N GLU A 14 -0.84 8.87 -5.07
CA GLU A 14 -0.22 8.79 -6.39
C GLU A 14 -0.28 10.17 -7.08
N ASN A 15 0.82 10.90 -7.04
CA ASN A 15 0.96 12.29 -7.50
C ASN A 15 1.46 12.36 -8.95
N VAL A 16 0.72 11.76 -9.88
CA VAL A 16 1.05 11.75 -11.32
C VAL A 16 1.20 13.16 -11.91
N SER A 17 0.51 14.16 -11.33
CA SER A 17 0.58 15.55 -11.80
C SER A 17 1.78 16.33 -11.25
N GLY A 18 2.54 15.76 -10.31
CA GLY A 18 3.76 16.36 -9.76
C GLY A 18 3.52 17.68 -9.02
N PHE A 19 2.38 17.82 -8.31
CA PHE A 19 2.09 19.02 -7.52
C PHE A 19 2.90 19.03 -6.20
N SER A 20 3.06 20.19 -5.58
CA SER A 20 3.78 20.33 -4.31
C SER A 20 2.92 19.85 -3.14
N PRO A 21 3.49 19.26 -2.07
CA PRO A 21 2.72 18.93 -0.86
C PRO A 21 2.04 20.16 -0.24
N THR A 22 2.58 21.37 -0.45
CA THR A 22 1.96 22.64 -0.03
C THR A 22 0.62 22.91 -0.73
N ASP A 23 0.37 22.30 -1.89
CA ASP A 23 -0.90 22.44 -2.62
C ASP A 23 -2.02 21.64 -1.93
N LEU A 24 -1.68 20.57 -1.20
CA LEU A 24 -2.64 19.79 -0.40
C LEU A 24 -2.82 20.32 1.02
N GLN A 25 -1.77 20.91 1.60
CA GLN A 25 -1.76 21.36 2.99
C GLN A 25 -3.02 22.15 3.41
N PRO A 26 -3.52 23.15 2.63
CA PRO A 26 -4.73 23.87 3.01
C PRO A 26 -5.96 22.97 3.20
N SER A 27 -6.09 21.89 2.42
CA SER A 27 -7.20 20.95 2.55
C SER A 27 -7.09 20.10 3.82
N PHE A 28 -5.87 19.68 4.17
CA PHE A 28 -5.59 18.95 5.43
C PHE A 28 -5.88 19.83 6.65
N GLU A 29 -5.48 21.09 6.62
CA GLU A 29 -5.70 22.05 7.70
C GLU A 29 -7.17 22.45 7.84
N GLN A 30 -7.85 22.80 6.75
CA GLN A 30 -9.25 23.23 6.78
C GLN A 30 -10.21 22.11 7.21
N SER A 31 -9.93 20.86 6.83
CA SER A 31 -10.69 19.71 7.29
C SER A 31 -10.40 19.32 8.74
N GLY A 32 -9.31 19.84 9.32
CA GLY A 32 -8.81 19.50 10.64
C GLY A 32 -8.06 18.17 10.72
N ILE A 33 -7.93 17.40 9.63
CA ILE A 33 -7.29 16.09 9.68
C ILE A 33 -5.77 16.17 9.89
N ALA A 34 -5.17 17.33 9.61
CA ALA A 34 -3.76 17.60 9.91
C ALA A 34 -3.40 17.35 11.38
N SER A 35 -4.33 17.60 12.33
CA SER A 35 -4.06 17.35 13.75
C SER A 35 -3.96 15.87 14.12
N TYR A 36 -4.40 14.97 13.24
CA TYR A 36 -4.25 13.52 13.40
C TYR A 36 -3.02 12.99 12.65
N ALA A 37 -2.31 13.81 11.89
CA ALA A 37 -1.29 13.35 10.98
C ALA A 37 0.02 13.01 11.70
N PHE A 38 0.57 11.84 11.41
CA PHE A 38 1.85 11.39 11.90
C PHE A 38 2.98 12.14 11.19
N ALA A 39 3.79 12.84 11.96
CA ALA A 39 4.96 13.60 11.49
C ALA A 39 6.20 13.17 12.30
N PRO A 40 6.96 12.16 11.85
CA PRO A 40 8.16 11.73 12.55
C PRO A 40 9.30 12.74 12.37
N GLU A 41 10.10 12.95 13.41
CA GLU A 41 11.35 13.73 13.31
C GLU A 41 12.41 13.05 12.44
N PHE A 42 12.28 11.73 12.25
CA PHE A 42 13.24 10.91 11.50
C PHE A 42 12.93 10.94 10.00
N ALA A 43 13.90 11.45 9.23
CA ALA A 43 14.04 11.14 7.82
C ALA A 43 14.96 9.91 7.68
N PRO A 44 14.60 8.88 6.89
CA PRO A 44 15.45 7.72 6.69
C PRO A 44 16.81 8.12 6.14
N GLU A 45 17.85 7.66 6.84
CA GLU A 45 19.20 7.67 6.31
C GLU A 45 19.31 6.65 5.17
N SER A 46 20.32 6.82 4.33
CA SER A 46 20.59 5.96 3.16
C SER A 46 20.61 4.45 3.41
N SER A 47 20.78 4.01 4.66
CA SER A 47 20.71 2.59 5.04
C SER A 47 19.30 2.02 5.09
N HIS A 48 18.27 2.87 5.24
CA HIS A 48 16.88 2.49 5.47
C HIS A 48 16.70 1.40 6.53
N SER A 49 17.65 1.37 7.47
CA SER A 49 17.75 0.37 8.50
C SER A 49 17.60 1.04 9.86
N GLY A 50 16.71 0.50 10.69
CA GLY A 50 16.57 0.92 12.08
C GLY A 50 15.51 1.99 12.35
N TYR A 51 14.71 2.41 11.37
CA TYR A 51 13.51 3.17 11.70
C TYR A 51 12.52 2.26 12.42
N LYS A 52 12.24 2.60 13.67
CA LYS A 52 11.27 1.86 14.47
C LYS A 52 9.93 2.55 14.33
N TRP A 53 9.08 2.01 13.45
CA TRP A 53 7.70 2.42 13.35
C TRP A 53 7.00 2.32 14.72
N PRO A 54 6.22 3.34 15.12
CA PRO A 54 5.35 3.21 16.28
C PRO A 54 4.33 2.10 16.00
N THR A 55 3.94 1.40 17.07
CA THR A 55 2.82 0.47 17.02
C THR A 55 1.51 1.21 16.77
N LEU A 56 0.50 0.50 16.26
CA LEU A 56 -0.85 1.07 16.09
C LEU A 56 -1.41 1.63 17.41
N ASN A 57 -1.16 0.97 18.54
CA ASN A 57 -1.59 1.46 19.85
C ASN A 57 -0.87 2.76 20.27
N GLU A 58 0.41 2.93 19.93
CA GLU A 58 1.15 4.16 20.21
C GLU A 58 0.62 5.33 19.37
N LEU A 59 0.36 5.11 18.07
CA LEU A 59 -0.29 6.10 17.21
C LEU A 59 -1.68 6.51 17.73
N ILE A 60 -2.47 5.55 18.19
CA ILE A 60 -3.78 5.81 18.82
C ILE A 60 -3.61 6.64 20.11
N ALA A 61 -2.68 6.25 20.99
CA ALA A 61 -2.45 6.93 22.26
C ALA A 61 -1.97 8.38 22.09
N GLN A 62 -1.18 8.65 21.04
CA GLN A 62 -0.69 9.98 20.69
C GLN A 62 -1.68 10.78 19.83
N ASN A 63 -2.81 10.17 19.44
CA ASN A 63 -3.79 10.73 18.51
C ASN A 63 -3.21 11.11 17.13
N THR A 64 -2.12 10.45 16.71
CA THR A 64 -1.48 10.58 15.39
C THR A 64 -1.95 9.47 14.45
N ARG A 65 -3.27 9.39 14.27
CA ARG A 65 -3.97 8.25 13.63
C ARG A 65 -4.13 8.37 12.11
N LEU A 66 -3.47 9.33 11.48
CA LEU A 66 -3.42 9.51 10.03
C LEU A 66 -1.96 9.41 9.57
N VAL A 67 -1.63 8.46 8.71
CA VAL A 67 -0.31 8.37 8.06
C VAL A 67 -0.48 8.75 6.60
N VAL A 68 0.37 9.62 6.07
CA VAL A 68 0.23 10.13 4.69
C VAL A 68 1.54 9.90 3.95
N PHE A 69 1.46 9.16 2.86
CA PHE A 69 2.54 8.99 1.90
C PHE A 69 2.18 9.68 0.58
N MET A 70 3.20 10.17 -0.10
CA MET A 70 3.11 10.72 -1.45
C MET A 70 4.33 10.26 -2.26
N ASP A 71 4.07 9.76 -3.47
CA ASP A 71 5.07 9.08 -4.30
C ASP A 71 6.02 10.03 -5.06
N ASP A 72 5.58 11.25 -5.40
CA ASP A 72 6.40 12.29 -6.03
C ASP A 72 6.20 13.64 -5.33
N LYS A 73 7.28 14.43 -5.28
CA LYS A 73 7.35 15.78 -4.70
C LYS A 73 7.12 15.92 -3.20
N ALA A 74 6.91 14.85 -2.46
CA ALA A 74 6.86 14.91 -1.00
C ALA A 74 8.13 15.60 -0.44
N ASP A 75 7.94 16.53 0.48
CA ASP A 75 9.00 17.29 1.13
C ASP A 75 8.59 17.61 2.56
N VAL A 76 9.16 16.87 3.51
CA VAL A 76 8.87 17.01 4.94
C VAL A 76 9.35 18.34 5.53
N THR A 77 10.22 19.09 4.83
CA THR A 77 10.61 20.45 5.25
C THR A 77 9.52 21.48 4.92
N LEU A 78 8.67 21.19 3.93
CA LEU A 78 7.53 22.02 3.56
C LEU A 78 6.26 21.59 4.29
N VAL A 79 5.95 20.29 4.31
CA VAL A 79 4.79 19.72 5.00
C VAL A 79 5.21 18.46 5.77
N PRO A 80 5.52 18.57 7.08
CA PRO A 80 6.16 17.50 7.86
C PRO A 80 5.42 16.17 7.97
N TYR A 81 4.10 16.17 7.72
CA TYR A 81 3.26 14.96 7.82
C TYR A 81 2.95 14.30 6.48
N ILE A 82 3.41 14.85 5.34
CA ILE A 82 3.31 14.20 4.03
C ILE A 82 4.66 13.55 3.73
N LEU A 83 4.73 12.25 3.97
CA LEU A 83 5.97 11.49 3.93
C LEU A 83 6.30 11.05 2.50
N PRO A 84 7.59 11.09 2.09
CA PRO A 84 8.03 10.53 0.82
C PRO A 84 7.86 9.02 0.82
N GLU A 85 6.99 8.48 -0.03
CA GLU A 85 6.64 7.06 -0.01
C GLU A 85 7.86 6.15 -0.15
N TRP A 86 8.71 6.40 -1.14
CA TRP A 86 9.86 5.55 -1.51
C TRP A 86 10.97 5.49 -0.47
N GLU A 87 10.90 6.35 0.54
CA GLU A 87 11.80 6.34 1.68
C GLU A 87 11.34 5.37 2.78
N TYR A 88 10.06 4.97 2.79
CA TYR A 88 9.46 4.15 3.84
C TYR A 88 8.78 2.87 3.34
N VAL A 89 8.39 2.84 2.07
CA VAL A 89 7.52 1.83 1.49
C VAL A 89 8.21 1.18 0.29
N VAL A 90 8.14 -0.14 0.21
CA VAL A 90 8.36 -0.90 -1.02
C VAL A 90 7.01 -1.37 -1.56
N GLU A 91 6.82 -1.25 -2.87
CA GLU A 91 5.76 -1.98 -3.56
C GLU A 91 6.33 -3.15 -4.37
N ILE A 92 5.58 -4.25 -4.37
CA ILE A 92 5.81 -5.38 -5.28
C ILE A 92 5.13 -5.12 -6.65
N PRO A 93 5.39 -5.92 -7.69
CA PRO A 93 4.91 -5.62 -9.04
C PRO A 93 3.39 -5.53 -9.14
N TYR A 94 2.91 -4.45 -9.75
CA TYR A 94 1.48 -4.20 -9.95
C TYR A 94 0.95 -4.74 -11.29
N ALA A 95 1.81 -4.81 -12.32
CA ALA A 95 1.41 -5.10 -13.69
C ALA A 95 1.30 -6.62 -13.97
N ASN A 96 0.40 -7.32 -13.28
CA ASN A 96 0.13 -8.73 -13.53
C ASN A 96 -0.86 -8.89 -14.70
N VAL A 97 -0.64 -9.87 -15.58
CA VAL A 97 -1.43 -10.01 -16.82
C VAL A 97 -2.27 -11.27 -16.80
N ASN A 98 -3.56 -11.14 -17.07
CA ASN A 98 -4.49 -12.25 -17.20
C ASN A 98 -4.08 -13.20 -18.35
N PRO A 99 -3.99 -14.54 -18.12
CA PRO A 99 -4.20 -15.23 -16.85
C PRO A 99 -2.98 -15.21 -15.93
N VAL A 100 -3.20 -14.81 -14.68
CA VAL A 100 -2.17 -14.87 -13.62
C VAL A 100 -2.18 -16.24 -12.96
N THR A 101 -1.05 -16.94 -13.03
CA THR A 101 -0.85 -18.21 -12.33
C THR A 101 -0.09 -18.04 -11.01
N GLU A 102 0.75 -17.02 -10.94
CA GLU A 102 1.53 -16.66 -9.76
C GLU A 102 1.75 -15.14 -9.76
N PHE A 103 1.56 -14.52 -8.60
CA PHE A 103 1.87 -13.11 -8.39
C PHE A 103 3.30 -12.97 -7.85
N PRO A 104 4.14 -12.11 -8.46
CA PRO A 104 5.51 -11.90 -8.02
C PRO A 104 5.55 -11.04 -6.74
N CYS A 105 6.57 -11.27 -5.91
CA CYS A 105 6.77 -10.50 -4.68
C CYS A 105 8.15 -9.86 -4.55
N ASN A 106 8.97 -9.82 -5.60
CA ASN A 106 10.22 -9.05 -5.54
C ASN A 106 9.94 -7.55 -5.37
N GLN A 107 10.92 -6.78 -4.92
CA GLN A 107 10.83 -5.32 -4.96
C GLN A 107 10.63 -4.86 -6.41
N ASP A 108 9.62 -4.04 -6.63
CA ASP A 108 9.37 -3.35 -7.90
C ASP A 108 9.62 -1.85 -7.73
N ARG A 109 8.97 -1.20 -6.77
CA ARG A 109 9.14 0.24 -6.53
C ARG A 109 9.60 0.52 -5.09
N PRO A 110 10.59 1.42 -4.89
CA PRO A 110 11.48 1.97 -5.92
C PRO A 110 12.39 0.89 -6.53
N TYR A 111 12.83 1.06 -7.78
CA TYR A 111 13.72 0.12 -8.49
C TYR A 111 15.20 0.23 -8.05
N ASP A 112 15.46 0.32 -6.75
CA ASP A 112 16.80 0.54 -6.18
C ASP A 112 17.37 -0.67 -5.42
N GLY A 113 16.54 -1.66 -5.10
CA GLY A 113 16.93 -2.84 -4.32
C GLY A 113 17.25 -2.54 -2.85
N VAL A 114 16.93 -1.33 -2.39
CA VAL A 114 17.13 -0.91 -1.01
C VAL A 114 15.91 -1.36 -0.18
N PRO A 115 16.09 -2.09 0.94
CA PRO A 115 14.96 -2.55 1.74
C PRO A 115 14.28 -1.39 2.47
N ARG A 116 12.94 -1.33 2.46
CA ARG A 116 12.14 -0.44 3.33
C ARG A 116 11.34 -1.23 4.35
N ASP A 117 10.77 -0.55 5.34
CA ASP A 117 10.07 -1.20 6.46
C ASP A 117 8.65 -1.62 6.13
N LEU A 118 7.96 -0.82 5.31
CA LEU A 118 6.58 -1.07 4.92
C LEU A 118 6.51 -1.70 3.53
N VAL A 119 5.56 -2.62 3.35
CA VAL A 119 5.35 -3.30 2.06
C VAL A 119 3.90 -3.16 1.62
N VAL A 120 3.70 -2.73 0.37
CA VAL A 120 2.43 -2.81 -0.35
C VAL A 120 2.42 -4.06 -1.23
N MET A 121 1.42 -4.91 -1.03
CA MET A 121 1.13 -6.07 -1.88
C MET A 121 0.14 -5.68 -2.97
N ASN A 122 0.66 -5.47 -4.18
CA ASN A 122 -0.15 -5.20 -5.37
C ASN A 122 -0.73 -6.48 -5.95
N HIS A 123 -2.01 -6.72 -5.69
CA HIS A 123 -2.77 -7.85 -6.22
C HIS A 123 -3.74 -7.37 -7.32
N PHE A 124 -3.20 -6.57 -8.26
CA PHE A 124 -3.90 -6.08 -9.45
C PHE A 124 -3.67 -6.99 -10.64
N VAL A 125 -4.63 -7.04 -11.56
CA VAL A 125 -4.52 -7.80 -12.80
C VAL A 125 -5.03 -6.96 -13.97
N TYR A 126 -4.35 -7.05 -15.10
CA TYR A 126 -4.68 -6.35 -16.34
C TYR A 126 -4.95 -7.34 -17.47
N ASN A 127 -5.81 -6.96 -18.41
CA ASN A 127 -5.88 -7.57 -19.72
C ASN A 127 -4.77 -6.99 -20.59
N ARG A 128 -4.12 -7.81 -21.43
CA ARG A 128 -3.12 -7.36 -22.39
C ARG A 128 -3.53 -7.66 -23.82
N ALA A 129 -3.50 -6.65 -24.68
CA ALA A 129 -3.58 -6.79 -26.13
C ALA A 129 -2.25 -6.37 -26.76
N THR A 130 -1.76 -7.14 -27.73
CA THR A 130 -0.56 -6.77 -28.50
C THR A 130 -0.97 -6.26 -29.87
N LEU A 131 -0.73 -4.97 -30.14
CA LEU A 131 -1.02 -4.33 -31.41
C LEU A 131 0.28 -3.78 -32.02
N ALA A 132 0.61 -4.23 -33.24
CA ALA A 132 1.82 -3.81 -33.95
C ALA A 132 3.12 -3.93 -33.11
N GLY A 133 3.23 -5.02 -32.32
CA GLY A 133 4.38 -5.28 -31.44
C GLY A 133 4.41 -4.47 -30.14
N LYS A 134 3.37 -3.67 -29.86
CA LYS A 134 3.23 -2.92 -28.60
C LYS A 134 2.15 -3.56 -27.73
N ASN A 135 2.47 -3.74 -26.45
CA ASN A 135 1.50 -4.18 -25.46
C ASN A 135 0.66 -2.99 -25.00
N ILE A 136 -0.64 -3.21 -24.93
CA ILE A 136 -1.64 -2.28 -24.41
C ILE A 136 -2.35 -3.02 -23.28
N ASP A 137 -2.17 -2.52 -22.07
CA ASP A 137 -2.81 -3.06 -20.88
C ASP A 137 -4.10 -2.30 -20.60
N THR A 138 -5.14 -3.02 -20.21
CA THR A 138 -6.45 -2.46 -19.87
C THR A 138 -6.94 -3.07 -18.56
N PRO A 139 -7.73 -2.34 -17.75
CA PRO A 139 -8.29 -2.89 -16.53
C PRO A 139 -9.10 -4.17 -16.80
N ILE A 140 -9.02 -5.14 -15.89
CA ILE A 140 -9.96 -6.26 -15.92
C ILE A 140 -11.33 -5.83 -15.39
N SER A 141 -12.37 -6.58 -15.79
CA SER A 141 -13.72 -6.38 -15.24
C SER A 141 -13.92 -7.17 -13.95
N ALA A 142 -14.89 -6.75 -13.11
CA ALA A 142 -15.32 -7.51 -11.94
C ALA A 142 -15.70 -8.96 -12.27
N LYS A 143 -16.33 -9.16 -13.44
CA LYS A 143 -16.68 -10.50 -13.95
C LYS A 143 -15.43 -11.36 -14.17
N GLN A 144 -14.35 -10.80 -14.71
CA GLN A 144 -13.11 -11.54 -14.90
C GLN A 144 -12.43 -11.85 -13.56
N VAL A 145 -12.48 -10.94 -12.58
CA VAL A 145 -12.01 -11.23 -11.21
C VAL A 145 -12.75 -12.44 -10.62
N GLU A 146 -14.07 -12.48 -10.78
CA GLU A 146 -14.90 -13.58 -10.30
C GLU A 146 -14.62 -14.89 -11.06
N GLU A 147 -14.60 -14.85 -12.40
CA GLU A 147 -14.37 -16.02 -13.26
C GLU A 147 -13.00 -16.67 -13.02
N HIS A 148 -11.96 -15.87 -12.76
CA HIS A 148 -10.62 -16.35 -12.48
C HIS A 148 -10.32 -16.51 -10.97
N ALA A 149 -11.30 -16.20 -10.11
CA ALA A 149 -11.17 -16.27 -8.66
C ALA A 149 -9.94 -15.51 -8.10
N TYR A 150 -9.54 -14.39 -8.72
CA TYR A 150 -8.33 -13.66 -8.31
C TYR A 150 -8.40 -13.21 -6.85
N ASN A 151 -9.55 -12.74 -6.40
CA ASN A 151 -9.74 -12.29 -5.00
C ASN A 151 -10.19 -13.41 -4.04
N SER A 152 -10.14 -14.68 -4.45
CA SER A 152 -10.41 -15.79 -3.54
C SER A 152 -9.35 -15.87 -2.45
N LEU A 153 -9.73 -16.40 -1.27
CA LEU A 153 -8.77 -16.64 -0.18
C LEU A 153 -7.58 -17.48 -0.66
N ASP A 154 -7.81 -18.50 -1.49
CA ASP A 154 -6.76 -19.36 -2.04
C ASP A 154 -5.75 -18.60 -2.91
N SER A 155 -6.22 -17.69 -3.77
CA SER A 155 -5.36 -16.87 -4.64
C SER A 155 -4.54 -15.86 -3.82
N LEU A 156 -5.21 -15.19 -2.88
CA LEU A 156 -4.61 -14.22 -1.98
C LEU A 156 -3.58 -14.87 -1.03
N ASP A 157 -3.90 -16.03 -0.47
CA ASP A 157 -2.97 -16.78 0.39
C ASP A 157 -1.76 -17.27 -0.40
N LYS A 158 -1.93 -17.77 -1.64
CA LYS A 158 -0.80 -18.10 -2.52
C LYS A 158 0.14 -16.92 -2.73
N HIS A 159 -0.42 -15.75 -3.04
CA HIS A 159 0.38 -14.52 -3.20
C HIS A 159 1.12 -14.17 -1.90
N TRP A 160 0.44 -14.24 -0.76
CA TRP A 160 1.04 -14.04 0.55
C TRP A 160 2.19 -15.03 0.82
N GLN A 161 2.03 -16.33 0.54
CA GLN A 161 3.10 -17.32 0.71
C GLN A 161 4.30 -17.02 -0.21
N THR A 162 4.07 -16.61 -1.46
CA THR A 162 5.15 -16.15 -2.35
C THR A 162 5.88 -14.97 -1.71
N CYS A 163 5.16 -13.99 -1.15
CA CYS A 163 5.76 -12.86 -0.45
C CYS A 163 6.55 -13.27 0.79
N ARG A 164 6.04 -14.20 1.60
CA ARG A 164 6.78 -14.74 2.74
C ARG A 164 8.07 -15.44 2.33
N SER A 165 8.11 -16.07 1.16
CA SER A 165 9.33 -16.71 0.66
C SER A 165 10.43 -15.71 0.31
N VAL A 166 10.05 -14.48 -0.08
CA VAL A 166 10.97 -13.38 -0.43
C VAL A 166 11.35 -12.54 0.79
N TRP A 167 10.36 -12.17 1.61
CA TRP A 167 10.49 -11.19 2.69
C TRP A 167 10.55 -11.81 4.09
N GLY A 168 10.50 -13.14 4.19
CA GLY A 168 10.53 -13.89 5.44
C GLY A 168 9.29 -13.67 6.31
N ASN A 169 9.51 -13.25 7.55
CA ASN A 169 8.43 -12.98 8.51
C ASN A 169 7.98 -11.51 8.53
N ARG A 170 8.39 -10.70 7.54
CA ARG A 170 7.84 -9.34 7.40
C ARG A 170 6.35 -9.44 7.06
N VAL A 171 5.55 -8.71 7.82
CA VAL A 171 4.10 -8.60 7.60
C VAL A 171 3.88 -7.59 6.48
N LEU A 172 3.03 -7.94 5.51
CA LEU A 172 2.56 -6.97 4.51
C LEU A 172 1.69 -5.92 5.21
N ASN A 173 1.98 -4.65 4.98
CA ASN A 173 1.32 -3.55 5.67
C ASN A 173 0.05 -3.12 4.93
N PHE A 174 0.10 -3.13 3.60
CA PHE A 174 -0.99 -2.70 2.74
C PHE A 174 -1.24 -3.77 1.69
N VAL A 175 -2.51 -4.10 1.44
CA VAL A 175 -2.91 -5.01 0.37
C VAL A 175 -3.85 -4.24 -0.55
N THR A 176 -3.48 -4.16 -1.82
CA THR A 176 -4.23 -3.42 -2.84
C THR A 176 -4.74 -4.38 -3.90
N LEU A 177 -6.00 -4.24 -4.29
CA LEU A 177 -6.66 -5.11 -5.28
C LEU A 177 -7.91 -4.44 -5.85
N ASP A 178 -8.30 -4.84 -7.06
CA ASP A 178 -9.52 -4.37 -7.70
C ASP A 178 -10.74 -5.14 -7.19
N PHE A 179 -11.88 -4.46 -7.09
CA PHE A 179 -13.18 -5.06 -6.74
C PHE A 179 -13.17 -5.84 -5.41
N TYR A 180 -12.78 -5.18 -4.31
CA TYR A 180 -12.63 -5.80 -2.97
C TYR A 180 -13.84 -6.60 -2.46
N ASN A 181 -15.03 -6.30 -2.98
CA ASN A 181 -16.28 -6.97 -2.63
C ASN A 181 -16.53 -8.27 -3.42
N ILE A 182 -15.62 -8.66 -4.33
CA ILE A 182 -15.65 -9.92 -5.09
C ILE A 182 -14.67 -10.91 -4.45
N GLY A 183 -15.04 -12.20 -4.38
CA GLY A 183 -14.23 -13.26 -3.78
C GLY A 183 -14.65 -13.67 -2.36
N ASP A 184 -15.93 -13.54 -2.02
CA ASP A 184 -16.54 -14.00 -0.76
C ASP A 184 -15.80 -13.53 0.50
N GLY A 185 -15.37 -12.27 0.50
CA GLY A 185 -14.61 -11.66 1.60
C GLY A 185 -13.20 -12.21 1.77
N GLY A 186 -12.61 -12.80 0.72
CA GLY A 186 -11.27 -13.39 0.75
C GLY A 186 -10.20 -12.46 1.31
N ILE A 187 -10.24 -11.17 0.97
CA ILE A 187 -9.30 -10.18 1.50
C ILE A 187 -9.40 -10.03 3.03
N PHE A 188 -10.63 -9.94 3.58
CA PHE A 188 -10.82 -9.80 5.02
C PHE A 188 -10.39 -11.07 5.76
N LYS A 189 -10.70 -12.25 5.22
CA LYS A 189 -10.24 -13.54 5.75
C LYS A 189 -8.71 -13.65 5.75
N LEU A 190 -8.05 -13.22 4.67
CA LEU A 190 -6.60 -13.18 4.59
C LEU A 190 -6.02 -12.23 5.67
N VAL A 191 -6.57 -11.03 5.79
CA VAL A 191 -6.10 -10.04 6.78
C VAL A 191 -6.28 -10.56 8.20
N ASP A 192 -7.41 -11.20 8.52
CA ASP A 192 -7.63 -11.85 9.81
C ASP A 192 -6.59 -12.96 10.06
N GLN A 193 -6.35 -13.82 9.06
CA GLN A 193 -5.36 -14.89 9.13
C GLN A 193 -3.94 -14.37 9.37
N ILE A 194 -3.52 -13.32 8.65
CA ILE A 194 -2.18 -12.71 8.78
C ILE A 194 -2.03 -12.08 10.18
N ASN A 195 -3.08 -11.46 10.71
CA ASN A 195 -3.06 -10.81 12.01
C ASN A 195 -3.36 -11.76 13.19
N GLY A 196 -3.68 -13.03 12.93
CA GLY A 196 -4.04 -14.00 13.96
C GLY A 196 -5.36 -13.67 14.68
N VAL A 197 -6.29 -13.01 14.00
CA VAL A 197 -7.62 -12.69 14.50
C VAL A 197 -8.57 -13.82 14.11
N SER A 198 -9.30 -14.37 15.07
CA SER A 198 -10.41 -15.30 14.81
C SER A 198 -11.73 -14.54 14.86
N THR A 199 -12.52 -14.65 13.79
CA THR A 199 -13.90 -14.15 13.72
C THR A 199 -14.92 -15.19 14.15
#